data_AF-A0A0S2SG80-F1
#
_entry.id   AF-A0A0S2SG80-F1
#
_cell.length_a   1.000
_cell.length_b   1.000
_cell.length_c   1.000
_cell.angle_alpha   90.00
_cell.angle_beta   90.00
_cell.angle_gamma   90.00
#
_symmetry.space_group_name_H-M   'P 1'
#
loop_
_entity.id
_entity.type
_entity.pdbx_description
1 polymer ?
#
loop_
_entity_poly.entity_id
_entity_poly.type
_entity_poly.pdbx_seq_one_letter_code
_entity_poly.pdbx_strand_id
1 'polypeptide(L)'
;MEKQGLLQLSTLDEQTRTQILDLVSDGLWLWNANSGEVLRSASWCRMLGYEPGTLAANPLTWERLLHPDDHARILALLDQLMEEGGDEVCSEYRCLSQSGDYLWTEERARILSRNPDGSVALMAGSQRLAQDRKDRLEQLNSHTLSLERQVALRTAELQELNASLLEQLEQNRRLAETDSLTQAANRYQAERVLEQECARAHRFRHPLSLIVLDIDNFKGINDRFGHATGDSTLINLVGLINPHLRRIDLLARWGGDEFLIILPGTPLQAARAVAEKLQALVHAHSPLEQEPLTLSMGLAQFQTDDTPERLTQRGDRALYRAKGAGRDCICD
;
A
#
# COMPACT_ATOMS: atom_id res chain seq x y z
N MET A 1 -4.23 17.47 60.03
CA MET A 1 -5.59 17.08 60.44
C MET A 1 -6.50 18.28 60.18
N GLU A 2 -6.82 18.53 58.91
CA GLU A 2 -7.76 19.58 58.51
C GLU A 2 -9.06 18.87 58.12
N LYS A 3 -10.10 19.02 58.95
CA LYS A 3 -11.46 18.72 58.51
C LYS A 3 -11.81 19.78 57.47
N GLN A 4 -11.66 19.45 56.18
CA GLN A 4 -12.34 20.17 55.11
C GLN A 4 -13.80 20.33 55.53
N GLY A 5 -14.22 21.58 55.70
CA GLY A 5 -15.61 21.90 56.00
C GLY A 5 -16.46 21.46 54.82
N LEU A 6 -16.99 20.24 54.89
CA LEU A 6 -18.13 19.82 54.07
C LEU A 6 -19.24 20.82 54.37
N LEU A 7 -19.50 21.71 53.41
CA LEU A 7 -20.65 22.59 53.45
C LEU A 7 -21.88 21.68 53.47
N GLN A 8 -22.51 21.56 54.64
CA GLN A 8 -23.75 20.84 54.75
C GLN A 8 -24.81 21.66 54.01
N LEU A 9 -25.16 21.24 52.79
CA LEU A 9 -26.23 21.84 52.00
C LEU A 9 -27.50 22.01 52.85
N SER A 10 -27.76 21.10 53.80
CA SER A 10 -28.85 21.16 54.79
C SER A 10 -28.89 22.42 55.68
N THR A 11 -27.81 23.20 55.75
CA THR A 11 -27.72 24.45 56.54
C THR A 11 -27.95 25.72 55.73
N LEU A 12 -27.95 25.63 54.39
CA LEU A 12 -28.27 26.74 53.51
C LEU A 12 -29.78 26.93 53.45
N ASP A 13 -30.24 28.18 53.36
CA ASP A 13 -31.64 28.46 53.07
C ASP A 13 -32.03 27.97 51.67
N GLU A 14 -33.32 27.82 51.46
CA GLU A 14 -33.90 27.28 50.22
C GLU A 14 -33.51 28.12 48.99
N GLN A 15 -33.39 29.43 49.17
CA GLN A 15 -33.02 30.38 48.12
C GLN A 15 -31.56 30.18 47.67
N THR A 16 -30.64 29.98 48.60
CA THR A 16 -29.21 29.77 48.33
C THR A 16 -28.95 28.41 47.70
N ARG A 17 -29.68 27.36 48.12
CA ARG A 17 -29.60 26.04 47.46
C ARG A 17 -30.05 26.12 46.00
N THR A 18 -31.15 26.81 45.75
CA THR A 18 -31.70 26.99 44.40
C THR A 18 -30.71 27.73 43.50
N GLN A 19 -30.10 28.80 44.00
CA GLN A 19 -29.09 29.57 43.27
C GLN A 19 -27.84 28.75 42.94
N ILE A 20 -27.36 27.89 43.85
CA ILE A 20 -26.20 27.02 43.58
C ILE A 20 -26.52 26.00 42.49
N LEU A 21 -27.73 25.42 42.51
CA LEU A 21 -28.16 24.46 41.50
C LEU A 21 -28.28 25.10 40.10
N ASP A 22 -28.71 26.37 40.04
CA ASP A 22 -28.89 27.10 38.78
C ASP A 22 -27.57 27.60 38.15
N LEU A 23 -26.43 27.52 38.85
CA LEU A 23 -25.11 27.83 38.28
C LEU A 23 -24.56 26.72 37.38
N VAL A 24 -25.10 25.50 37.49
CA VAL A 24 -24.65 24.34 36.72
C VAL A 24 -25.43 24.25 35.41
N SER A 25 -24.71 24.10 34.29
CA SER A 25 -25.34 24.00 32.96
C SER A 25 -26.16 22.72 32.78
N ASP A 26 -25.84 21.68 33.54
CA ASP A 26 -26.57 20.42 33.56
C ASP A 26 -27.87 20.56 34.38
N GLY A 27 -28.88 19.80 34.00
CA GLY A 27 -30.11 19.70 34.75
C GLY A 27 -29.90 18.89 36.03
N LEU A 28 -29.91 19.55 37.17
CA LEU A 28 -29.83 18.89 38.48
C LEU A 28 -31.21 18.55 39.02
N TRP A 29 -31.28 17.44 39.75
CA TRP A 29 -32.46 17.03 40.52
C TRP A 29 -32.07 16.39 41.84
N LEU A 30 -32.98 16.47 42.82
CA LEU A 30 -32.85 15.90 44.15
C LEU A 30 -34.20 15.30 44.55
N TRP A 31 -34.22 14.01 44.86
CA TRP A 31 -35.40 13.28 45.31
C TRP A 31 -35.26 12.89 46.79
N ASN A 32 -36.18 13.37 47.60
CA ASN A 32 -36.37 12.91 48.98
C ASN A 32 -37.39 11.77 48.98
N ALA A 33 -36.90 10.55 49.19
CA ALA A 33 -37.74 9.36 49.16
C ALA A 33 -38.69 9.27 50.37
N ASN A 34 -38.36 9.94 51.48
CA ASN A 34 -39.21 9.96 52.69
C ASN A 34 -40.44 10.86 52.52
N SER A 35 -40.32 11.98 51.79
CA SER A 35 -41.44 12.89 51.51
C SER A 35 -42.08 12.66 50.14
N GLY A 36 -41.40 11.99 49.22
CA GLY A 36 -41.79 11.85 47.82
C GLY A 36 -41.54 13.11 46.99
N GLU A 37 -40.91 14.14 47.56
CA GLU A 37 -40.66 15.42 46.91
C GLU A 37 -39.43 15.37 46.01
N VAL A 38 -39.54 15.94 44.81
CA VAL A 38 -38.43 16.10 43.86
C VAL A 38 -38.19 17.57 43.58
N LEU A 39 -37.01 18.05 43.96
CA LEU A 39 -36.51 19.37 43.60
C LEU A 39 -35.75 19.27 42.28
N ARG A 40 -36.03 20.18 41.34
CA ARG A 40 -35.36 20.24 40.04
C ARG A 40 -34.84 21.65 39.79
N SER A 41 -33.64 21.75 39.26
CA SER A 41 -33.04 23.01 38.80
C SER A 41 -33.82 23.61 37.63
N ALA A 42 -33.69 24.92 37.44
CA ALA A 42 -34.27 25.58 36.28
C ALA A 42 -33.60 25.14 34.97
N SER A 43 -32.32 24.73 35.00
CA SER A 43 -31.62 24.14 33.85
C SER A 43 -32.24 22.81 33.41
N TRP A 44 -32.68 21.97 34.35
CA TRP A 44 -33.34 20.69 34.05
C TRP A 44 -34.68 20.86 33.32
N CYS A 45 -35.50 21.84 33.72
CA CYS A 45 -36.75 22.11 33.00
C CYS A 45 -36.46 22.70 31.61
N ARG A 46 -35.57 23.70 31.55
CA ARG A 46 -35.25 24.41 30.31
C ARG A 46 -34.56 23.54 29.26
N MET A 47 -33.71 22.59 29.65
CA MET A 47 -33.07 21.67 28.69
C MET A 47 -34.07 20.78 27.96
N LEU A 48 -35.22 20.48 28.56
CA LEU A 48 -36.33 19.74 27.96
C LEU A 48 -37.40 20.67 27.35
N GLY A 49 -37.16 21.98 27.37
CA GLY A 49 -38.07 23.00 26.85
C GLY A 49 -39.22 23.38 27.80
N TYR A 50 -39.27 22.86 29.03
CA TYR A 50 -40.32 23.22 30.00
C TYR A 50 -39.96 24.49 30.77
N GLU A 51 -40.98 25.30 31.05
CA GLU A 51 -40.85 26.44 31.97
C GLU A 51 -40.68 25.94 33.42
N PRO A 52 -39.72 26.48 34.20
CA PRO A 52 -39.56 26.13 35.61
C PRO A 52 -40.86 26.29 36.40
N GLY A 53 -41.19 25.31 37.25
CA GLY A 53 -42.42 25.31 38.05
C GLY A 53 -43.68 24.78 37.34
N THR A 54 -43.63 24.45 36.05
CA THR A 54 -44.78 23.86 35.34
C THR A 54 -44.93 22.35 35.56
N LEU A 55 -43.84 21.69 35.97
CA LEU A 55 -43.78 20.24 36.18
C LEU A 55 -43.97 19.91 37.67
N ALA A 56 -44.72 18.86 37.97
CA ALA A 56 -44.99 18.48 39.36
C ALA A 56 -43.72 17.96 40.06
N ALA A 57 -43.56 18.34 41.33
CA ALA A 57 -42.41 18.01 42.17
C ALA A 57 -42.47 16.58 42.74
N ASN A 58 -42.69 15.59 41.87
CA ASN A 58 -42.77 14.16 42.23
C ASN A 58 -41.97 13.29 41.23
N PRO A 59 -41.57 12.07 41.61
CA PRO A 59 -40.77 11.20 40.76
C PRO A 59 -41.52 10.71 39.51
N LEU A 60 -42.84 10.50 39.60
CA LEU A 60 -43.69 10.06 38.49
C LEU A 60 -43.66 11.02 37.29
N THR A 61 -43.35 12.30 37.53
CA THR A 61 -43.25 13.29 36.45
C THR A 61 -42.09 12.98 35.51
N TRP A 62 -40.95 12.53 36.04
CA TRP A 62 -39.83 12.12 35.19
C TRP A 62 -40.13 10.80 34.47
N GLU A 63 -40.74 9.83 35.16
CA GLU A 63 -41.12 8.54 34.58
C GLU A 63 -42.03 8.71 33.35
N ARG A 64 -43.00 9.64 33.42
CA ARG A 64 -43.88 9.98 32.29
C ARG A 64 -43.17 10.62 31.10
N LEU A 65 -42.01 11.24 31.33
CA LEU A 65 -41.20 11.82 30.27
C LEU A 65 -40.25 10.79 29.65
N LEU A 66 -40.09 9.60 30.22
CA LEU A 66 -39.26 8.56 29.61
C LEU A 66 -39.91 8.02 28.33
N HIS A 67 -39.07 7.76 27.32
CA HIS A 67 -39.53 7.05 26.13
C HIS A 67 -40.02 5.63 26.50
N PRO A 68 -41.14 5.15 25.91
CA PRO A 68 -41.70 3.83 26.21
C PRO A 68 -40.70 2.68 26.14
N ASP A 69 -39.87 2.60 25.09
CA ASP A 69 -38.84 1.56 24.97
C ASP A 69 -37.74 1.62 26.05
N ASP A 70 -37.47 2.81 26.62
CA ASP A 70 -36.44 2.98 27.64
C ASP A 70 -36.99 2.66 29.04
N HIS A 71 -38.32 2.71 29.23
CA HIS A 71 -38.99 2.62 30.51
C HIS A 71 -38.62 1.38 31.32
N ALA A 72 -38.80 0.18 30.76
CA ALA A 72 -38.54 -1.07 31.45
C ALA A 72 -37.07 -1.21 31.88
N ARG A 73 -36.14 -0.78 31.01
CA ARG A 73 -34.70 -0.83 31.26
C ARG A 73 -34.28 0.15 32.36
N ILE A 74 -34.82 1.36 32.32
CA ILE A 74 -34.46 2.44 33.26
C ILE A 74 -35.04 2.18 34.65
N LEU A 75 -36.29 1.70 34.75
CA LEU A 75 -36.86 1.32 36.05
C LEU A 75 -36.10 0.15 36.68
N ALA A 76 -35.80 -0.91 35.92
CA ALA A 76 -35.00 -2.02 36.44
C ALA A 76 -33.63 -1.57 36.95
N LEU A 77 -33.01 -0.60 36.28
CA LEU A 77 -31.73 -0.02 36.68
C LEU A 77 -31.83 0.78 37.98
N LEU A 78 -32.92 1.53 38.17
CA LEU A 78 -33.20 2.23 39.43
C LEU A 78 -33.48 1.26 40.58
N ASP A 79 -34.32 0.25 40.34
CA ASP A 79 -34.64 -0.78 41.34
C ASP A 79 -33.36 -1.48 41.81
N GLN A 80 -32.49 -1.85 40.86
CA GLN A 80 -31.19 -2.44 41.17
C GLN A 80 -30.31 -1.52 42.04
N LEU A 81 -30.26 -0.23 41.74
CA LEU A 81 -29.49 0.74 42.55
C LEU A 81 -30.06 0.85 43.97
N MET A 82 -31.39 0.86 44.11
CA MET A 82 -32.05 0.99 45.39
C MET A 82 -31.85 -0.26 46.27
N GLU A 83 -31.89 -1.46 45.67
CA GLU A 83 -31.88 -2.74 46.39
C GLU A 83 -30.47 -3.35 46.58
N GLU A 84 -29.59 -3.31 45.58
CA GLU A 84 -28.32 -4.05 45.58
C GLU A 84 -27.14 -3.29 46.21
N GLY A 85 -27.40 -2.12 46.81
CA GLY A 85 -26.39 -1.36 47.54
C GLY A 85 -25.38 -0.61 46.65
N GLY A 86 -25.71 -0.38 45.37
CA GLY A 86 -24.95 0.54 44.53
C GLY A 86 -25.11 1.99 44.99
N ASP A 87 -24.07 2.79 44.85
CA ASP A 87 -24.11 4.21 45.24
C ASP A 87 -24.43 5.12 44.04
N GLU A 88 -24.01 4.77 42.82
CA GLU A 88 -24.16 5.61 41.63
C GLU A 88 -24.54 4.80 40.39
N VAL A 89 -25.29 5.43 39.49
CA VAL A 89 -25.64 4.90 38.18
C VAL A 89 -25.50 5.97 37.09
N CYS A 90 -25.00 5.55 35.94
CA CYS A 90 -24.94 6.39 34.74
C CYS A 90 -25.69 5.67 33.61
N SER A 91 -26.62 6.35 32.95
CA SER A 91 -27.35 5.77 31.82
C SER A 91 -27.76 6.84 30.82
N GLU A 92 -27.83 6.44 29.55
CA GLU A 92 -28.48 7.23 28.50
C GLU A 92 -29.92 6.76 28.31
N TYR A 93 -30.85 7.69 28.15
CA TYR A 93 -32.24 7.43 27.77
C TYR A 93 -32.88 8.64 27.11
N ARG A 94 -33.99 8.40 26.44
CA ARG A 94 -34.75 9.45 25.76
C ARG A 94 -35.79 10.06 26.71
N CYS A 95 -35.80 11.40 26.78
CA CYS A 95 -36.81 12.18 27.47
C CYS A 95 -37.70 12.95 26.49
N LEU A 96 -39.00 12.96 26.74
CA LEU A 96 -39.98 13.76 26.04
C LEU A 96 -39.75 15.24 26.38
N SER A 97 -39.64 16.05 25.34
CA SER A 97 -39.55 17.51 25.42
C SER A 97 -40.94 18.15 25.35
N GLN A 98 -41.02 19.43 25.68
CA GLN A 98 -42.28 20.18 25.57
C GLN A 98 -42.82 20.24 24.12
N SER A 99 -41.96 20.15 23.10
CA SER A 99 -42.39 20.12 21.69
C SER A 99 -43.02 18.79 21.27
N GLY A 100 -42.88 17.73 22.07
CA GLY A 100 -43.33 16.38 21.76
C GLY A 100 -42.25 15.47 21.17
N ASP A 101 -41.03 15.98 20.96
CA ASP A 101 -39.90 15.18 20.49
C ASP A 101 -39.16 14.50 21.64
N TYR A 102 -38.53 13.37 21.36
CA TYR A 102 -37.69 12.67 22.33
C TYR A 102 -36.22 13.06 22.17
N LEU A 103 -35.63 13.61 23.23
CA LEU A 103 -34.25 14.04 23.29
C LEU A 103 -33.40 13.00 24.01
N TRP A 104 -32.25 12.65 23.44
CA TRP A 104 -31.26 11.82 24.15
C TRP A 104 -30.68 12.59 25.32
N THR A 105 -30.71 11.97 26.50
CA THR A 105 -30.12 12.52 27.71
C THR A 105 -29.18 11.50 28.35
N GLU A 106 -28.10 12.00 28.94
CA GLU A 106 -27.21 11.25 29.82
C GLU A 106 -27.55 11.64 31.25
N GLU A 107 -27.88 10.66 32.06
CA GLU A 107 -28.22 10.78 33.47
C GLU A 107 -27.10 10.20 34.32
N ARG A 108 -26.74 10.91 35.38
CA ARG A 108 -25.90 10.40 36.46
C ARG A 108 -26.60 10.61 37.77
N ALA A 109 -26.97 9.52 38.42
CA ALA A 109 -27.72 9.55 39.65
C ALA A 109 -26.97 8.83 40.77
N ARG A 110 -27.05 9.35 41.99
CA ARG A 110 -26.36 8.84 43.17
C ARG A 110 -27.25 8.86 44.41
N ILE A 111 -27.19 7.80 45.20
CA ILE A 111 -27.82 7.76 46.53
C ILE A 111 -26.90 8.53 47.50
N LEU A 112 -27.44 9.60 48.08
CA LEU A 112 -26.69 10.46 49.02
C LEU A 112 -26.78 9.96 50.45
N SER A 113 -27.91 9.34 50.82
CA SER A 113 -28.12 8.79 52.16
C SER A 113 -29.22 7.73 52.17
N ARG A 114 -29.10 6.79 53.11
CA ARG A 114 -30.12 5.77 53.41
C ARG A 114 -30.63 5.93 54.84
N ASN A 115 -31.86 5.49 55.07
CA ASN A 115 -32.46 5.39 56.39
C ASN A 115 -31.83 4.22 57.19
N PRO A 116 -32.01 4.16 58.52
CA PRO A 116 -31.49 3.07 59.35
C PRO A 116 -31.96 1.67 58.97
N ASP A 117 -33.11 1.56 58.29
CA ASP A 117 -33.66 0.31 57.77
C ASP A 117 -33.08 -0.11 56.40
N GLY A 118 -32.16 0.68 55.84
CA GLY A 118 -31.52 0.44 54.55
C GLY A 118 -32.26 1.04 53.34
N SER A 119 -33.49 1.54 53.52
CA SER A 119 -34.24 2.22 52.45
C SER A 119 -33.55 3.53 52.03
N VAL A 120 -33.73 3.93 50.77
CA VAL A 120 -33.18 5.20 50.26
C VAL A 120 -33.85 6.37 50.98
N ALA A 121 -33.07 7.33 51.46
CA ALA A 121 -33.59 8.56 52.06
C ALA A 121 -33.49 9.75 51.10
N LEU A 122 -32.36 9.86 50.40
CA LEU A 122 -32.06 10.98 49.51
C LEU A 122 -31.23 10.51 48.32
N MET A 123 -31.65 10.91 47.12
CA MET A 123 -30.96 10.65 45.86
C MET A 123 -30.84 11.94 45.06
N ALA A 124 -29.72 12.14 44.40
CA ALA A 124 -29.51 13.30 43.54
C ALA A 124 -28.93 12.87 42.20
N GLY A 125 -29.14 13.66 41.18
CA GLY A 125 -28.54 13.42 39.88
C GLY A 125 -28.34 14.66 39.04
N SER A 126 -27.63 14.46 37.95
CA SER A 126 -27.38 15.44 36.91
C SER A 126 -27.72 14.83 35.55
N GLN A 127 -28.48 15.57 34.78
CA GLN A 127 -28.94 15.21 33.44
C GLN A 127 -28.37 16.19 32.42
N ARG A 128 -27.87 15.67 31.30
CA ARG A 128 -27.34 16.48 30.19
C ARG A 128 -27.92 16.02 28.85
N LEU A 129 -28.15 16.94 27.91
CA LEU A 129 -28.49 16.60 26.54
C LEU A 129 -27.30 15.91 25.86
N ALA A 130 -27.57 14.77 25.21
CA ALA A 130 -26.57 13.99 24.47
C ALA A 130 -26.74 14.08 22.94
N GLN A 131 -27.74 14.82 22.46
CA GLN A 131 -28.07 14.93 21.02
C GLN A 131 -26.88 15.44 20.19
N ASP A 132 -26.25 16.55 20.58
CA ASP A 132 -25.08 17.12 19.88
C ASP A 132 -23.91 16.15 19.74
N ARG A 133 -23.75 15.22 20.69
CA ARG A 133 -22.71 14.20 20.65
C ARG A 133 -23.11 13.08 19.68
N LYS A 134 -24.38 12.66 19.67
CA LYS A 134 -24.90 11.65 18.74
C LYS A 134 -24.78 12.14 17.30
N ASP A 135 -25.21 13.38 17.04
CA ASP A 135 -25.17 13.97 15.69
C ASP A 135 -23.73 14.09 15.17
N ARG A 136 -22.79 14.52 16.03
CA ARG A 136 -21.36 14.57 15.68
C ARG A 136 -20.76 13.20 15.39
N LEU A 137 -21.13 12.18 16.16
CA LEU A 137 -20.65 10.81 15.93
C LEU A 137 -21.16 10.25 14.60
N GLU A 138 -22.42 10.51 14.26
CA GLU A 138 -23.00 10.11 12.98
C GLU A 138 -22.34 10.83 11.80
N GLN A 139 -22.11 12.14 11.94
CA GLN A 139 -21.35 12.93 10.96
C GLN A 139 -19.91 12.39 10.78
N LEU A 140 -19.20 12.06 11.86
CA LEU A 140 -17.85 11.49 11.78
C LEU A 140 -17.85 10.10 11.11
N ASN A 141 -18.83 9.25 11.44
CA ASN A 141 -18.95 7.93 10.83
C ASN A 141 -19.23 8.04 9.32
N SER A 142 -20.17 8.90 8.93
CA SER A 142 -20.46 9.12 7.51
C SER A 142 -19.26 9.69 6.75
N HIS A 143 -18.50 10.62 7.36
CA HIS A 143 -17.28 11.16 6.77
C HIS A 143 -16.18 10.10 6.65
N THR A 144 -15.99 9.27 7.67
CA THR A 144 -15.01 8.17 7.66
C THR A 144 -15.29 7.18 6.54
N LEU A 145 -16.54 6.73 6.41
CA LEU A 145 -16.95 5.84 5.31
C LEU A 145 -16.75 6.48 3.93
N SER A 146 -17.00 7.79 3.80
CA SER A 146 -16.75 8.52 2.56
C SER A 146 -15.26 8.57 2.21
N LEU A 147 -14.41 8.86 3.19
CA LEU A 147 -12.95 8.89 3.03
C LEU A 147 -12.40 7.51 2.68
N GLU A 148 -12.83 6.45 3.37
CA GLU A 148 -12.43 5.07 3.07
C GLU A 148 -12.78 4.69 1.63
N ARG A 149 -13.97 5.09 1.16
CA ARG A 149 -14.38 4.89 -0.22
C ARG A 149 -13.49 5.66 -1.20
N GLN A 150 -13.16 6.92 -0.90
CA GLN A 150 -12.24 7.72 -1.74
C GLN A 150 -10.84 7.11 -1.79
N VAL A 151 -10.31 6.65 -0.65
CA VAL A 151 -9.02 5.97 -0.57
C VAL A 151 -9.04 4.69 -1.41
N ALA A 152 -10.09 3.87 -1.29
CA ALA A 152 -10.21 2.64 -2.07
C ALA A 152 -10.24 2.92 -3.59
N LEU A 153 -11.03 3.91 -4.02
CA LEU A 153 -11.10 4.31 -5.43
C LEU A 153 -9.75 4.82 -5.95
N ARG A 154 -9.10 5.74 -5.23
CA ARG A 154 -7.79 6.28 -5.62
C ARG A 154 -6.69 5.22 -5.62
N THR A 155 -6.75 4.28 -4.67
CA THR A 155 -5.77 3.18 -4.62
C THR A 155 -5.92 2.27 -5.86
N ALA A 156 -7.15 1.97 -6.27
CA ALA A 156 -7.40 1.20 -7.49
C ALA A 156 -6.91 1.95 -8.76
N GLU A 157 -7.22 3.24 -8.89
CA GLU A 157 -6.73 4.08 -10.00
C GLU A 157 -5.20 4.10 -10.07
N LEU A 158 -4.53 4.25 -8.94
CA LEU A 158 -3.06 4.25 -8.87
C LEU A 158 -2.46 2.88 -9.23
N GLN A 159 -3.10 1.79 -8.83
CA GLN A 159 -2.64 0.44 -9.20
C GLN A 159 -2.73 0.21 -10.71
N GLU A 160 -3.83 0.64 -11.34
CA GLU A 160 -4.02 0.53 -12.78
C GLU A 160 -2.98 1.38 -13.54
N LEU A 161 -2.79 2.64 -13.11
CA LEU A 161 -1.81 3.53 -13.73
C LEU A 161 -0.37 3.00 -13.58
N ASN A 162 -0.01 2.46 -12.41
CA ASN A 162 1.30 1.87 -12.20
C ASN A 162 1.54 0.65 -13.09
N ALA A 163 0.54 -0.22 -13.26
CA ALA A 163 0.64 -1.37 -14.15
C ALA A 163 0.86 -0.93 -15.61
N SER A 164 0.10 0.07 -16.07
CA SER A 164 0.27 0.64 -17.41
C SER A 164 1.65 1.27 -17.61
N LEU A 165 2.14 2.02 -16.61
CA LEU A 165 3.47 2.63 -16.67
C LEU A 165 4.58 1.58 -16.77
N LEU A 166 4.49 0.50 -15.98
CA LEU A 166 5.45 -0.61 -16.05
C LEU A 166 5.47 -1.27 -17.43
N GLU A 167 4.30 -1.46 -18.04
CA GLU A 167 4.19 -2.00 -19.39
C GLU A 167 4.84 -1.05 -20.42
N GLN A 168 4.57 0.25 -20.35
CA GLN A 168 5.18 1.25 -21.24
C GLN A 168 6.70 1.32 -21.08
N LEU A 169 7.22 1.18 -19.86
CA LEU A 169 8.66 1.15 -19.61
C LEU A 169 9.29 -0.09 -20.25
N GLU A 170 8.68 -1.27 -20.11
CA GLU A 170 9.20 -2.49 -20.73
C GLU A 170 9.12 -2.43 -22.27
N GLN A 171 8.05 -1.88 -22.83
CA GLN A 171 7.93 -1.67 -24.28
C GLN A 171 9.01 -0.70 -24.80
N ASN A 172 9.19 0.45 -24.14
CA ASN A 172 10.25 1.40 -24.50
C ASN A 172 11.63 0.75 -24.40
N ARG A 173 11.86 -0.03 -23.34
CA ARG A 173 13.13 -0.74 -23.15
C ARG A 173 13.39 -1.71 -24.29
N ARG A 174 12.39 -2.52 -24.70
CA ARG A 174 12.53 -3.40 -25.86
C ARG A 174 12.83 -2.61 -27.14
N LEU A 175 12.06 -1.58 -27.44
CA LEU A 175 12.29 -0.76 -28.64
C LEU A 175 13.68 -0.09 -28.67
N ALA A 176 14.21 0.27 -27.50
CA ALA A 176 15.51 0.93 -27.38
C ALA A 176 16.69 -0.05 -27.31
N GLU A 177 16.52 -1.26 -26.77
CA GLU A 177 17.62 -2.17 -26.42
C GLU A 177 17.66 -3.46 -27.26
N THR A 178 16.62 -3.78 -28.05
CA THR A 178 16.59 -4.99 -28.89
C THR A 178 16.60 -4.69 -30.38
N ASP A 179 17.15 -5.62 -31.16
CA ASP A 179 17.09 -5.60 -32.62
C ASP A 179 15.70 -6.04 -33.07
N SER A 180 15.05 -5.24 -33.93
CA SER A 180 13.65 -5.46 -34.32
C SER A 180 13.43 -6.76 -35.09
N LEU A 181 14.44 -7.25 -35.81
CA LEU A 181 14.35 -8.47 -36.60
C LEU A 181 14.62 -9.72 -35.74
N THR A 182 15.77 -9.76 -35.08
CA THR A 182 16.26 -10.96 -34.40
C THR A 182 15.86 -11.06 -32.93
N GLN A 183 15.37 -9.97 -32.33
CA GLN A 183 15.05 -9.85 -30.91
C GLN A 183 16.26 -10.06 -29.97
N ALA A 184 17.48 -10.20 -30.51
CA ALA A 184 18.72 -10.10 -29.74
C ALA A 184 18.91 -8.66 -29.22
N ALA A 185 19.89 -8.45 -28.33
CA ALA A 185 20.28 -7.09 -27.97
C ALA A 185 20.73 -6.32 -29.22
N ASN A 186 20.41 -5.04 -29.32
CA ASN A 186 20.93 -4.21 -30.40
C ASN A 186 22.32 -3.66 -30.05
N ARG A 187 22.94 -3.00 -31.04
CA ARG A 187 24.23 -2.35 -30.88
C ARG A 187 24.30 -1.39 -29.69
N TYR A 188 23.26 -0.58 -29.47
CA TYR A 188 23.21 0.37 -28.36
C TYR A 188 23.31 -0.34 -27.00
N GLN A 189 22.55 -1.42 -26.83
CA GLN A 189 22.60 -2.21 -25.60
C GLN A 189 23.95 -2.93 -25.43
N ALA A 190 24.53 -3.44 -26.52
CA ALA A 190 25.85 -4.06 -26.49
C ALA A 190 26.95 -3.09 -26.04
N GLU A 191 26.98 -1.88 -26.58
CA GLU A 191 27.93 -0.82 -26.21
C GLU A 191 27.82 -0.50 -24.71
N ARG A 192 26.60 -0.31 -24.20
CA ARG A 192 26.34 -0.05 -22.78
C ARG A 192 26.81 -1.18 -21.86
N VAL A 193 26.48 -2.43 -22.19
CA VAL A 193 26.89 -3.59 -21.38
C VAL A 193 28.39 -3.78 -21.43
N LEU A 194 29.02 -3.59 -22.59
CA LEU A 194 30.46 -3.72 -22.74
C LEU A 194 31.20 -2.68 -21.89
N GLU A 195 30.74 -1.43 -21.86
CA GLU A 195 31.29 -0.38 -21.01
C GLU A 195 31.22 -0.74 -19.52
N GLN A 196 30.05 -1.20 -19.07
CA GLN A 196 29.84 -1.62 -17.68
C GLN A 196 30.72 -2.81 -17.30
N GLU A 197 30.80 -3.82 -18.15
CA GLU A 197 31.55 -5.04 -17.85
C GLU A 197 33.07 -4.80 -17.97
N CYS A 198 33.54 -3.90 -18.84
CA CYS A 198 34.95 -3.48 -18.84
C CYS A 198 35.32 -2.78 -17.52
N ALA A 199 34.48 -1.84 -17.05
CA ALA A 199 34.71 -1.16 -15.77
C ALA A 199 34.72 -2.15 -14.60
N ARG A 200 33.81 -3.14 -14.63
CA ARG A 200 33.74 -4.22 -13.63
C ARG A 200 34.95 -5.14 -13.68
N ALA A 201 35.37 -5.58 -14.86
CA ALA A 201 36.53 -6.43 -15.08
C ALA A 201 37.81 -5.74 -14.59
N HIS A 202 37.98 -4.44 -14.89
CA HIS A 202 39.10 -3.64 -14.39
C HIS A 202 39.10 -3.55 -12.86
N ARG A 203 37.95 -3.21 -12.25
CA ARG A 203 37.82 -3.05 -10.79
C ARG A 203 38.09 -4.34 -10.01
N PHE A 204 37.53 -5.46 -10.47
CA PHE A 204 37.59 -6.73 -9.73
C PHE A 204 38.65 -7.69 -10.24
N ARG A 205 39.40 -7.30 -11.29
CA ARG A 205 40.38 -8.16 -11.98
C ARG A 205 39.77 -9.51 -12.42
N HIS A 206 38.51 -9.46 -12.84
CA HIS A 206 37.83 -10.63 -13.40
C HIS A 206 38.06 -10.69 -14.91
N PRO A 207 38.20 -11.90 -15.47
CA PRO A 207 38.34 -12.03 -16.90
C PRO A 207 37.03 -11.63 -17.59
N LEU A 208 37.15 -10.96 -18.72
CA LEU A 208 36.06 -10.62 -19.62
C LEU A 208 36.52 -10.98 -21.02
N SER A 209 35.71 -11.72 -21.77
CA SER A 209 35.99 -12.04 -23.16
C SER A 209 34.87 -11.58 -24.07
N LEU A 210 35.24 -11.29 -25.30
CA LEU A 210 34.39 -10.85 -26.38
C LEU A 210 34.52 -11.85 -27.53
N ILE A 211 33.40 -12.23 -28.13
CA ILE A 211 33.36 -12.93 -29.42
C ILE A 211 32.68 -12.00 -30.42
N VAL A 212 33.38 -11.65 -31.49
CA VAL A 212 32.79 -10.99 -32.66
C VAL A 212 32.57 -12.08 -33.70
N LEU A 213 31.34 -12.23 -34.18
CA LEU A 213 30.98 -13.28 -35.13
C LEU A 213 30.30 -12.69 -36.37
N ASP A 214 30.49 -13.38 -37.50
CA ASP A 214 29.90 -13.02 -38.78
C ASP A 214 29.41 -14.27 -39.50
N ILE A 215 28.27 -14.15 -40.16
CA ILE A 215 27.72 -15.23 -41.00
C ILE A 215 28.44 -15.24 -42.34
N ASP A 216 29.15 -16.33 -42.61
CA ASP A 216 29.92 -16.47 -43.83
C ASP A 216 28.98 -16.48 -45.06
N ASN A 217 29.35 -15.68 -46.08
CA ASN A 217 28.63 -15.56 -47.35
C ASN A 217 27.15 -15.14 -47.22
N PHE A 218 26.75 -14.41 -46.17
CA PHE A 218 25.37 -13.97 -45.98
C PHE A 218 24.79 -13.19 -47.18
N LYS A 219 25.59 -12.33 -47.80
CA LYS A 219 25.18 -11.64 -49.04
C LYS A 219 24.79 -12.63 -50.15
N GLY A 220 25.51 -13.74 -50.29
CA GLY A 220 25.19 -14.78 -51.27
C GLY A 220 23.88 -15.50 -50.96
N ILE A 221 23.54 -15.67 -49.67
CA ILE A 221 22.23 -16.18 -49.25
C ILE A 221 21.12 -15.23 -49.68
N ASN A 222 21.28 -13.93 -49.42
CA ASN A 222 20.31 -12.90 -49.85
C ASN A 222 20.17 -12.84 -51.37
N ASP A 223 21.28 -12.85 -52.11
CA ASP A 223 21.27 -12.73 -53.56
C ASP A 223 20.63 -13.95 -54.23
N ARG A 224 20.76 -15.16 -53.64
CA ARG A 224 20.26 -16.41 -54.20
C ARG A 224 18.83 -16.75 -53.78
N PHE A 225 18.50 -16.56 -52.50
CA PHE A 225 17.23 -16.99 -51.91
C PHE A 225 16.32 -15.84 -51.52
N GLY A 226 16.78 -14.59 -51.65
CA GLY A 226 16.05 -13.39 -51.30
C GLY A 226 16.21 -12.99 -49.83
N HIS A 227 15.89 -11.72 -49.56
CA HIS A 227 16.03 -11.13 -48.22
C HIS A 227 15.21 -11.83 -47.13
N ALA A 228 14.02 -12.38 -47.46
CA ALA A 228 13.21 -13.10 -46.48
C ALA A 228 13.91 -14.36 -45.93
N THR A 229 14.71 -15.04 -46.75
CA THR A 229 15.51 -16.19 -46.32
C THR A 229 16.72 -15.75 -45.51
N GLY A 230 17.35 -14.63 -45.87
CA GLY A 230 18.40 -14.03 -45.04
C GLY A 230 17.89 -13.64 -43.65
N ASP A 231 16.75 -12.98 -43.59
CA ASP A 231 16.08 -12.60 -42.34
C ASP A 231 15.76 -13.83 -41.48
N SER A 232 15.19 -14.87 -42.08
CA SER A 232 14.93 -16.14 -41.39
C SER A 232 16.21 -16.81 -40.90
N THR A 233 17.31 -16.71 -41.65
CA THR A 233 18.62 -17.24 -41.25
C THR A 233 19.15 -16.54 -40.00
N LEU A 234 19.02 -15.21 -39.94
CA LEU A 234 19.42 -14.42 -38.76
C LEU A 234 18.57 -14.76 -37.53
N ILE A 235 17.25 -14.88 -37.69
CA ILE A 235 16.33 -15.25 -36.61
C ILE A 235 16.66 -16.65 -36.07
N ASN A 236 16.86 -17.62 -36.97
CA ASN A 236 17.20 -19.00 -36.61
C ASN A 236 18.56 -19.08 -35.91
N LEU A 237 19.55 -18.31 -36.35
CA LEU A 237 20.86 -18.25 -35.71
C LEU A 237 20.74 -17.78 -34.26
N VAL A 238 20.02 -16.68 -34.01
CA VAL A 238 19.81 -16.17 -32.65
C VAL A 238 19.03 -17.19 -31.80
N GLY A 239 17.97 -17.78 -32.36
CA GLY A 239 17.19 -18.83 -31.69
C GLY A 239 18.01 -20.07 -31.33
N LEU A 240 19.03 -20.40 -32.14
CA LEU A 240 19.94 -21.51 -31.91
C LEU A 240 21.00 -21.19 -30.85
N ILE A 241 21.63 -20.01 -30.92
CA ILE A 241 22.75 -19.63 -30.05
C ILE A 241 22.27 -19.26 -28.64
N ASN A 242 21.21 -18.45 -28.53
CA ASN A 242 20.82 -17.80 -27.28
C ASN A 242 20.54 -18.78 -26.12
N PRO A 243 19.87 -19.93 -26.32
CA PRO A 243 19.64 -20.92 -25.25
C PRO A 243 20.92 -21.57 -24.69
N HIS A 244 22.04 -21.46 -25.40
CA HIS A 244 23.32 -22.05 -24.99
C HIS A 244 24.27 -21.06 -24.29
N LEU A 245 23.85 -19.80 -24.17
CA LEU A 245 24.54 -18.76 -23.42
C LEU A 245 24.03 -18.71 -21.97
N ARG A 246 24.86 -18.27 -21.03
CA ARG A 246 24.44 -18.10 -19.63
C ARG A 246 23.60 -16.84 -19.52
N ARG A 247 22.78 -16.74 -18.46
CA ARG A 247 21.96 -15.56 -18.16
C ARG A 247 22.74 -14.23 -18.09
N ILE A 248 24.02 -14.29 -17.75
CA ILE A 248 24.91 -13.12 -17.64
C ILE A 248 25.64 -12.79 -18.95
N ASP A 249 25.62 -13.71 -19.93
CA ASP A 249 26.21 -13.48 -21.24
C ASP A 249 25.22 -12.65 -22.08
N LEU A 250 25.72 -11.84 -22.99
CA LEU A 250 24.89 -11.03 -23.89
C LEU A 250 25.18 -11.41 -25.33
N LEU A 251 24.15 -11.81 -26.08
CA LEU A 251 24.19 -11.87 -27.54
C LEU A 251 23.54 -10.62 -28.11
N ALA A 252 24.28 -9.91 -28.97
CA ALA A 252 23.81 -8.72 -29.62
C ALA A 252 24.04 -8.76 -31.13
N ARG A 253 23.13 -8.18 -31.91
CA ARG A 253 23.34 -7.90 -33.33
C ARG A 253 24.03 -6.56 -33.48
N TRP A 254 25.24 -6.58 -34.02
CA TRP A 254 26.08 -5.38 -34.18
C TRP A 254 25.69 -4.59 -35.43
N GLY A 255 25.32 -5.29 -36.50
CA GLY A 255 24.77 -4.73 -37.73
C GLY A 255 24.82 -5.74 -38.88
N GLY A 256 23.84 -5.72 -39.79
CA GLY A 256 23.82 -6.66 -40.92
C GLY A 256 23.81 -8.12 -40.46
N ASP A 257 24.87 -8.85 -40.80
CA ASP A 257 25.20 -10.24 -40.46
C ASP A 257 26.21 -10.39 -39.32
N GLU A 258 26.63 -9.30 -38.69
CA GLU A 258 27.58 -9.27 -37.59
C GLU A 258 26.87 -9.32 -36.23
N PHE A 259 27.37 -10.17 -35.34
CA PHE A 259 26.93 -10.27 -33.95
C PHE A 259 28.12 -10.21 -32.99
N LEU A 260 27.82 -9.84 -31.76
CA LEU A 260 28.77 -9.68 -30.68
C LEU A 260 28.26 -10.43 -29.45
N ILE A 261 29.13 -11.25 -28.85
CA ILE A 261 28.84 -11.98 -27.61
C ILE A 261 29.78 -11.49 -26.52
N ILE A 262 29.19 -10.95 -25.44
CA ILE A 262 29.91 -10.50 -24.24
C ILE A 262 29.87 -11.63 -23.22
N LEU A 263 31.04 -12.04 -22.72
CA LEU A 263 31.19 -13.14 -21.77
C LEU A 263 31.85 -12.65 -20.47
N PRO A 264 31.06 -12.09 -19.53
CA PRO A 264 31.58 -11.66 -18.22
C PRO A 264 32.16 -12.83 -17.42
N GLY A 265 33.20 -12.57 -16.64
CA GLY A 265 33.84 -13.58 -15.78
C GLY A 265 34.46 -14.74 -16.55
N THR A 266 34.76 -14.58 -17.84
CA THR A 266 35.17 -15.67 -18.73
C THR A 266 36.53 -15.40 -19.35
N PRO A 267 37.55 -16.23 -19.08
CA PRO A 267 38.86 -16.11 -19.71
C PRO A 267 38.83 -16.59 -21.16
N LEU A 268 39.84 -16.20 -21.94
CA LEU A 268 39.92 -16.45 -23.39
C LEU A 268 39.76 -17.93 -23.74
N GLN A 269 40.38 -18.83 -22.99
CA GLN A 269 40.29 -20.27 -23.22
C GLN A 269 38.86 -20.81 -23.07
N ALA A 270 38.12 -20.32 -22.08
CA ALA A 270 36.73 -20.70 -21.87
C ALA A 270 35.82 -20.07 -22.95
N ALA A 271 36.12 -18.84 -23.37
CA ALA A 271 35.44 -18.19 -24.48
C ALA A 271 35.64 -18.95 -25.81
N ARG A 272 36.84 -19.49 -26.05
CA ARG A 272 37.13 -20.36 -27.20
C ARG A 272 36.29 -21.64 -27.18
N ALA A 273 36.16 -22.29 -26.02
CA ALA A 273 35.28 -23.45 -25.88
C ALA A 273 33.79 -23.11 -26.15
N VAL A 274 33.34 -21.91 -25.76
CA VAL A 274 32.00 -21.42 -26.13
C VAL A 274 31.88 -21.24 -27.64
N ALA A 275 32.84 -20.56 -28.28
CA ALA A 275 32.85 -20.37 -29.73
C ALA A 275 32.83 -21.69 -30.50
N GLU A 276 33.68 -22.65 -30.12
CA GLU A 276 33.74 -23.99 -30.73
C GLU A 276 32.41 -24.75 -30.59
N LYS A 277 31.76 -24.66 -29.42
CA LYS A 277 30.44 -25.23 -29.20
C LYS A 277 29.39 -24.58 -30.12
N LEU A 278 29.39 -23.25 -30.24
CA LEU A 278 28.45 -22.53 -31.09
C LEU A 278 28.66 -22.87 -32.57
N GLN A 279 29.91 -22.99 -33.03
CA GLN A 279 30.23 -23.43 -34.38
C GLN A 279 29.66 -24.82 -34.67
N ALA A 280 29.93 -25.79 -33.80
CA ALA A 280 29.43 -27.16 -33.94
C ALA A 280 27.90 -27.23 -33.95
N LEU A 281 27.24 -26.39 -33.13
CA LEU A 281 25.78 -26.28 -33.11
C LEU A 281 25.22 -25.77 -34.44
N VAL A 282 25.84 -24.74 -35.02
CA VAL A 282 25.42 -24.17 -36.31
C VAL A 282 25.63 -25.17 -37.44
N HIS A 283 26.76 -25.88 -37.46
CA HIS A 283 27.00 -26.95 -38.43
C HIS A 283 25.94 -28.06 -38.34
N ALA A 284 25.58 -28.47 -37.13
CA ALA A 284 24.60 -29.53 -36.91
C ALA A 284 23.15 -29.13 -37.26
N HIS A 285 22.82 -27.84 -37.23
CA HIS A 285 21.46 -27.32 -37.44
C HIS A 285 21.37 -26.36 -38.62
N SER A 286 22.27 -26.49 -39.60
CA SER A 286 22.24 -25.63 -40.78
C SER A 286 20.86 -25.69 -41.46
N PRO A 287 20.15 -24.55 -41.61
CA PRO A 287 18.81 -24.52 -42.19
C PRO A 287 18.79 -24.69 -43.72
N LEU A 288 19.97 -24.64 -44.36
CA LEU A 288 20.13 -24.72 -45.81
C LEU A 288 20.62 -26.13 -46.19
N GLU A 289 19.79 -26.86 -46.94
CA GLU A 289 20.10 -28.24 -47.39
C GLU A 289 21.24 -28.31 -48.43
N GLN A 290 21.51 -27.21 -49.14
CA GLN A 290 22.46 -27.19 -50.27
C GLN A 290 23.82 -26.57 -49.93
N GLU A 291 23.89 -25.69 -48.92
CA GLU A 291 25.15 -25.07 -48.45
C GLU A 291 25.08 -24.92 -46.92
N PRO A 292 26.01 -25.52 -46.15
CA PRO A 292 25.99 -25.40 -44.71
C PRO A 292 26.25 -23.94 -44.27
N LEU A 293 25.43 -23.44 -43.36
CA LEU A 293 25.67 -22.16 -42.69
C LEU A 293 26.97 -22.26 -41.89
N THR A 294 27.90 -21.35 -42.13
CA THR A 294 29.21 -21.31 -41.47
C THR A 294 29.43 -19.96 -40.82
N LEU A 295 30.25 -19.94 -39.77
CA LEU A 295 30.53 -18.74 -38.99
C LEU A 295 32.03 -18.49 -38.91
N SER A 296 32.43 -17.24 -39.15
CA SER A 296 33.74 -16.75 -38.78
C SER A 296 33.66 -16.06 -37.42
N MET A 297 34.59 -16.35 -36.51
CA MET A 297 34.61 -15.78 -35.16
C MET A 297 35.98 -15.24 -34.77
N GLY A 298 35.98 -14.03 -34.22
CA GLY A 298 37.13 -13.36 -33.62
C GLY A 298 36.97 -13.22 -32.12
N LEU A 299 37.95 -13.68 -31.35
CA LEU A 299 37.94 -13.63 -29.90
C LEU A 299 38.90 -12.57 -29.39
N ALA A 300 38.53 -11.92 -28.30
CA ALA A 300 39.43 -11.04 -27.57
C ALA A 300 39.12 -11.09 -26.07
N GLN A 301 40.16 -11.19 -25.24
CA GLN A 301 40.03 -11.02 -23.80
C GLN A 301 40.45 -9.61 -23.38
N PHE A 302 39.67 -8.99 -22.50
CA PHE A 302 39.95 -7.72 -21.86
C PHE A 302 41.30 -7.72 -21.14
N GLN A 303 42.08 -6.66 -21.35
CA GLN A 303 43.36 -6.38 -20.70
C GLN A 303 43.23 -5.16 -19.76
N THR A 304 44.13 -5.03 -18.79
CA THR A 304 44.00 -4.02 -17.71
C THR A 304 43.88 -2.57 -18.21
N ASP A 305 44.46 -2.25 -19.36
CA ASP A 305 44.44 -0.91 -19.97
C ASP A 305 43.56 -0.82 -21.24
N ASP A 306 42.68 -1.80 -21.45
CA ASP A 306 41.73 -1.76 -22.55
C ASP A 306 40.60 -0.76 -22.27
N THR A 307 40.16 -0.08 -23.33
CA THR A 307 38.84 0.54 -23.41
C THR A 307 37.89 -0.41 -24.14
N PRO A 308 36.56 -0.25 -24.01
CA PRO A 308 35.58 -1.02 -24.79
C PRO A 308 35.90 -1.03 -26.29
N GLU A 309 36.30 0.11 -26.85
CA GLU A 309 36.65 0.25 -28.27
C GLU A 309 37.88 -0.56 -28.65
N ARG A 310 38.93 -0.56 -27.80
CA ARG A 310 40.15 -1.33 -28.06
C ARG A 310 39.89 -2.84 -27.98
N LEU A 311 39.04 -3.27 -27.06
CA LEU A 311 38.62 -4.67 -26.94
C LEU A 311 37.84 -5.10 -28.20
N THR A 312 36.87 -4.30 -28.64
CA THR A 312 36.11 -4.56 -29.88
C THR A 312 37.01 -4.60 -31.10
N GLN A 313 37.93 -3.62 -31.26
CA GLN A 313 38.88 -3.60 -32.37
C GLN A 313 39.79 -4.85 -32.40
N ARG A 314 40.16 -5.39 -31.25
CA ARG A 314 40.93 -6.65 -31.18
C ARG A 314 40.09 -7.84 -31.64
N GLY A 315 38.82 -7.89 -31.22
CA GLY A 315 37.85 -8.88 -31.69
C GLY A 315 37.66 -8.82 -33.21
N ASP A 316 37.44 -7.62 -33.76
CA ASP A 316 37.28 -7.40 -35.20
C ASP A 316 38.52 -7.82 -35.99
N ARG A 317 39.72 -7.51 -35.48
CA ARG A 317 40.98 -7.95 -36.11
C ARG A 317 41.13 -9.47 -36.08
N ALA A 318 40.66 -10.13 -35.03
CA ALA A 318 40.65 -11.58 -34.97
C ALA A 318 39.63 -12.18 -35.96
N LEU A 319 38.45 -11.58 -36.07
CA LEU A 319 37.43 -11.98 -37.03
C LEU A 319 37.92 -11.81 -38.47
N TYR A 320 38.60 -10.70 -38.77
CA TYR A 320 39.21 -10.47 -40.07
C TYR A 320 40.26 -11.55 -40.42
N ARG A 321 41.07 -11.98 -39.44
CA ARG A 321 41.99 -13.12 -39.63
C ARG A 321 41.24 -14.41 -39.94
N ALA A 322 40.13 -14.68 -39.25
CA ALA A 322 39.30 -15.85 -39.51
C ALA A 322 38.74 -15.84 -40.95
N LYS A 323 38.16 -14.72 -41.39
CA LYS A 323 37.67 -14.57 -42.78
C LYS A 323 38.79 -14.76 -43.81
N GLY A 324 40.00 -14.25 -43.51
CA GLY A 324 41.18 -14.39 -44.37
C GLY A 324 41.78 -15.80 -44.42
N ALA A 325 41.57 -16.61 -43.38
CA ALA A 325 42.09 -17.98 -43.28
C ALA A 325 41.24 -19.03 -44.02
N GLY A 326 40.16 -18.61 -44.68
CA GLY A 326 39.27 -19.50 -45.42
C GLY A 326 37.83 -19.56 -44.90
N ARG A 327 37.46 -18.70 -43.93
CA ARG A 327 36.16 -18.69 -43.24
C ARG A 327 35.92 -19.95 -42.38
N ASP A 328 34.76 -20.05 -41.74
CA ASP A 328 34.39 -21.15 -40.85
C ASP A 328 35.45 -21.48 -39.78
N CYS A 329 36.03 -20.45 -39.17
CA CYS A 329 37.10 -20.64 -38.19
C CYS A 329 37.11 -19.61 -37.07
N ILE A 330 37.88 -19.94 -36.03
CA ILE A 330 37.94 -19.22 -34.77
C ILE A 330 39.38 -18.71 -34.58
N CYS A 331 39.54 -17.39 -34.55
CA CYS A 331 40.81 -16.72 -34.31
C CYS A 331 40.75 -15.88 -33.03
N ASP A 332 41.89 -15.68 -32.37
CA ASP A 332 42.11 -14.82 -31.21
C ASP A 332 43.32 -13.90 -31.44
#